data_AF-A0AAP8HUG0-F1
#
_entry.id   AF-A0AAP8HUG0-F1
#
_cell.length_a   1.000
_cell.length_b   1.000
_cell.length_c   1.000
_cell.angle_alpha   90.00
_cell.angle_beta   90.00
_cell.angle_gamma   90.00
#
_symmetry.space_group_name_H-M   'P 1'
#
loop_
_entity.id
_entity.type
_entity.pdbx_description
1 polymer ?
#
loop_
_entity_poly.entity_id
_entity_poly.type
_entity_poly.pdbx_seq_one_letter_code
_entity_poly.pdbx_strand_id
1 'polypeptide(L)'
;KGVMLDYRNLAAQLYLHDERLTVGEEDVSLSFLPLSHVFERAWSFFVMHSGAQNVFLPNTDWVREAMGQVRPTLMCAVPRFYEKIFSAVHEKVARAPWLRRALFHWAIVCGERKFLQERAGKPLGKLFELSHRWADKLVLSKL
;
A
#
# COMPACT_ATOMS: atom_id res chain seq x y z
N LYS A 1 -5.17 -30.11 6.59
CA LYS A 1 -6.51 -30.01 7.23
C LYS A 1 -7.24 -28.84 6.61
N GLY A 2 -8.44 -29.03 6.08
CA GLY A 2 -9.29 -27.93 5.61
C GLY A 2 -10.07 -27.33 6.77
N VAL A 3 -10.33 -26.02 6.72
CA VAL A 3 -11.19 -25.33 7.70
C VAL A 3 -12.51 -25.02 7.00
N MET A 4 -13.62 -25.47 7.59
CA MET A 4 -14.95 -25.14 7.12
C MET A 4 -15.30 -23.72 7.56
N LEU A 5 -15.63 -22.86 6.60
CA LEU A 5 -16.12 -21.52 6.84
C LEU A 5 -17.51 -21.39 6.24
N ASP A 6 -18.46 -20.91 7.02
CA ASP A 6 -19.82 -20.64 6.57
C ASP A 6 -19.98 -19.17 6.14
N TYR A 7 -21.18 -18.86 5.66
CA TYR A 7 -21.52 -17.50 5.25
C TYR A 7 -21.42 -16.50 6.43
N ARG A 8 -21.75 -16.90 7.65
CA ARG A 8 -21.72 -16.00 8.82
C ARG A 8 -20.30 -15.60 9.16
N ASN A 9 -19.34 -16.50 9.00
CA ASN A 9 -17.92 -16.18 9.16
C ASN A 9 -17.48 -15.11 8.15
N LEU A 10 -17.87 -15.27 6.88
CA LEU A 10 -17.54 -14.32 5.82
C LEU A 10 -18.33 -13.01 5.93
N ALA A 11 -19.56 -13.01 6.42
CA ALA A 11 -20.34 -11.79 6.61
C ALA A 11 -19.82 -10.96 7.79
N ALA A 12 -19.43 -11.62 8.89
CA ALA A 12 -18.89 -10.94 10.06
C ALA A 12 -17.62 -10.14 9.75
N GLN A 13 -16.73 -10.67 8.91
CA GLN A 13 -15.55 -9.91 8.50
C GLN A 13 -15.90 -8.68 7.65
N LEU A 14 -16.90 -8.74 6.76
CA LEU A 14 -17.27 -7.60 5.91
C LEU A 14 -17.70 -6.43 6.79
N TYR A 15 -18.61 -6.70 7.73
CA TYR A 15 -19.08 -5.74 8.71
C TYR A 15 -17.92 -5.16 9.56
N LEU A 16 -17.01 -6.00 10.05
CA LEU A 16 -15.87 -5.54 10.84
C LEU A 16 -14.85 -4.71 10.04
N HIS A 17 -14.78 -4.90 8.72
CA HIS A 17 -13.95 -4.10 7.83
C HIS A 17 -14.63 -2.77 7.49
N ASP A 18 -15.96 -2.74 7.28
CA ASP A 18 -16.73 -1.49 7.12
C ASP A 18 -16.55 -0.55 8.33
N GLU A 19 -16.42 -1.08 9.55
CA GLU A 19 -16.16 -0.27 10.75
C GLU A 19 -14.73 0.31 10.81
N ARG A 20 -13.76 -0.29 10.11
CA ARG A 20 -12.33 0.02 10.26
C ARG A 20 -11.70 0.68 9.05
N LEU A 21 -12.27 0.44 7.87
CA LEU A 21 -11.72 0.85 6.59
C LEU A 21 -12.76 1.69 5.86
N THR A 22 -12.30 2.76 5.23
CA THR A 22 -13.12 3.55 4.31
C THR A 22 -12.71 3.15 2.90
N VAL A 23 -13.53 2.30 2.26
CA VAL A 23 -13.33 1.82 0.90
C VAL A 23 -14.60 2.10 0.10
N GLY A 24 -14.46 2.55 -1.13
CA GLY A 24 -15.60 2.84 -2.02
C GLY A 24 -15.33 2.53 -3.48
N GLU A 25 -16.26 2.91 -4.36
CA GLU A 25 -16.24 2.59 -5.80
C GLU A 25 -15.04 3.17 -6.56
N GLU A 26 -14.44 4.24 -6.04
CA GLU A 26 -13.24 4.88 -6.61
C GLU A 26 -11.94 4.10 -6.29
N ASP A 27 -12.01 3.12 -5.38
CA ASP A 27 -10.84 2.33 -5.00
C ASP A 27 -10.56 1.20 -5.99
N VAL A 28 -9.27 0.95 -6.19
CA VAL A 28 -8.78 -0.14 -7.04
C VAL A 28 -7.87 -1.02 -6.21
N SER A 29 -8.22 -2.29 -6.08
CA SER A 29 -7.40 -3.30 -5.43
C SER A 29 -6.63 -4.15 -6.43
N LEU A 30 -5.37 -4.48 -6.10
CA LEU A 30 -4.58 -5.46 -6.84
C LEU A 30 -4.52 -6.78 -6.06
N SER A 31 -5.17 -7.81 -6.61
CA SER A 31 -5.19 -9.17 -6.07
C SER A 31 -4.09 -10.00 -6.73
N PHE A 32 -3.08 -10.39 -5.96
CA PHE A 32 -1.97 -11.21 -6.44
C PHE A 32 -1.69 -12.43 -5.57
N LEU A 33 -2.35 -12.55 -4.41
CA LEU A 33 -2.28 -13.79 -3.64
C LEU A 33 -3.26 -14.82 -4.22
N PRO A 34 -3.01 -16.13 -4.03
CA PRO A 34 -3.97 -17.15 -4.47
C PRO A 34 -5.30 -17.03 -3.71
N LEU A 35 -6.44 -17.14 -4.41
CA LEU A 35 -7.78 -17.21 -3.79
C LEU A 35 -8.02 -18.46 -2.94
N SER A 36 -7.13 -19.45 -3.03
CA SER A 36 -7.11 -20.58 -2.08
C SER A 36 -6.71 -20.14 -0.68
N HIS A 37 -6.01 -19.01 -0.53
CA HIS A 37 -5.63 -18.43 0.75
C HIS A 37 -6.79 -17.58 1.30
N VAL A 38 -7.23 -17.89 2.53
CA VAL A 38 -8.40 -17.24 3.13
C VAL A 38 -8.26 -15.72 3.22
N PHE A 39 -7.05 -15.20 3.45
CA PHE A 39 -6.80 -13.75 3.54
C PHE A 39 -7.18 -13.01 2.26
N GLU A 40 -6.75 -13.51 1.11
CA GLU A 40 -7.05 -12.88 -0.18
C GLU A 40 -8.50 -13.10 -0.58
N ARG A 41 -9.04 -14.30 -0.34
CA ARG A 41 -10.44 -14.60 -0.65
C ARG A 41 -11.39 -13.70 0.13
N ALA A 42 -11.12 -13.54 1.43
CA ALA A 42 -11.83 -12.62 2.30
C ALA A 42 -11.74 -11.18 1.82
N TRP A 43 -10.52 -10.72 1.54
CA TRP A 43 -10.26 -9.38 1.04
C TRP A 43 -10.97 -9.10 -0.27
N SER A 44 -10.90 -10.03 -1.23
CA SER A 44 -11.58 -9.93 -2.52
C SER A 44 -13.10 -9.82 -2.37
N PHE A 45 -13.71 -10.56 -1.42
CA PHE A 45 -15.12 -10.39 -1.10
C PHE A 45 -15.42 -9.01 -0.50
N PHE A 46 -14.53 -8.47 0.34
CA PHE A 46 -14.68 -7.12 0.88
C PHE A 46 -14.60 -6.05 -0.20
N VAL A 47 -13.61 -6.13 -1.10
CA VAL A 47 -13.48 -5.19 -2.24
C VAL A 47 -14.76 -5.19 -3.09
N MET A 48 -15.30 -6.38 -3.42
CA MET A 48 -16.56 -6.49 -4.18
C MET A 48 -17.79 -6.00 -3.39
N HIS A 49 -17.83 -6.24 -2.07
CA HIS A 49 -18.88 -5.74 -1.18
C HIS A 49 -18.90 -4.21 -1.11
N SER A 50 -17.73 -3.57 -1.08
CA SER A 50 -17.58 -2.11 -1.04
C SER A 50 -17.77 -1.41 -2.39
N GLY A 51 -18.02 -2.16 -3.47
CA GLY A 51 -18.16 -1.62 -4.83
C GLY A 51 -16.84 -1.25 -5.52
N ALA A 52 -15.71 -1.51 -4.88
CA ALA A 52 -14.39 -1.22 -5.41
C ALA A 52 -13.99 -2.18 -6.55
N GLN A 53 -13.07 -1.74 -7.41
CA GLN A 53 -12.55 -2.57 -8.51
C GLN A 53 -11.49 -3.54 -7.98
N ASN A 54 -11.60 -4.84 -8.29
CA ASN A 54 -10.56 -5.82 -7.97
C ASN A 54 -9.85 -6.32 -9.24
N VAL A 55 -8.53 -6.09 -9.33
CA VAL A 55 -7.69 -6.48 -10.47
C VAL A 55 -6.92 -7.73 -10.11
N PHE A 56 -7.27 -8.85 -10.74
CA PHE A 56 -6.62 -10.14 -10.52
C PHE A 56 -5.36 -10.30 -11.36
N LEU A 57 -4.26 -10.64 -10.69
CA LEU A 57 -2.98 -10.90 -11.32
C LEU A 57 -2.71 -12.41 -11.38
N PRO A 58 -2.57 -13.00 -12.58
CA PRO A 58 -2.36 -14.45 -12.71
C PRO A 58 -0.97 -14.91 -12.29
N ASN A 59 0.02 -14.00 -12.33
CA ASN A 59 1.41 -14.30 -11.96
C ASN A 59 1.95 -13.24 -10.98
N THR A 60 2.31 -13.69 -9.78
CA THR A 60 2.89 -12.84 -8.72
C THR A 60 4.21 -12.16 -9.11
N ASP A 61 4.94 -12.70 -10.08
CA ASP A 61 6.20 -12.09 -10.52
C ASP A 61 5.98 -10.75 -11.22
N TRP A 62 4.77 -10.53 -11.75
CA TRP A 62 4.39 -9.30 -12.44
C TRP A 62 3.89 -8.20 -11.51
N VAL A 63 3.81 -8.43 -10.20
CA VAL A 63 3.24 -7.47 -9.24
C VAL A 63 3.92 -6.10 -9.37
N ARG A 64 5.24 -6.07 -9.50
CA ARG A 64 5.98 -4.80 -9.63
C ARG A 64 5.58 -4.00 -10.87
N GLU A 65 5.35 -4.68 -11.99
CA GLU A 65 4.92 -4.02 -13.23
C GLU A 65 3.46 -3.58 -13.13
N ALA A 66 2.60 -4.48 -12.62
CA ALA A 66 1.18 -4.21 -12.40
C ALA A 66 0.95 -3.01 -11.47
N MET A 67 1.76 -2.84 -10.42
CA MET A 67 1.71 -1.66 -9.53
C MET A 67 1.82 -0.34 -10.31
N GLY A 68 2.67 -0.27 -11.33
CA GLY A 68 2.86 0.94 -12.14
C GLY A 68 1.72 1.20 -13.12
N GLN A 69 1.11 0.14 -13.64
CA GLN A 69 0.02 0.21 -14.62
C GLN A 69 -1.34 0.43 -13.96
N VAL A 70 -1.64 -0.36 -12.94
CA VAL A 70 -2.93 -0.37 -12.21
C VAL A 70 -2.99 0.76 -11.20
N ARG A 71 -1.86 1.11 -10.56
CA ARG A 71 -1.78 2.09 -9.47
C ARG A 71 -2.85 1.83 -8.39
N PRO A 72 -2.85 0.62 -7.78
CA PRO A 72 -3.89 0.25 -6.82
C PRO A 72 -3.86 1.18 -5.61
N THR A 73 -5.05 1.58 -5.14
CA THR A 73 -5.22 2.28 -3.87
C THR A 73 -5.20 1.31 -2.70
N LEU A 74 -5.54 0.04 -2.94
CA LEU A 74 -5.66 -0.98 -1.91
C LEU A 74 -4.97 -2.29 -2.27
N MET A 75 -4.39 -2.98 -1.29
CA MET A 75 -3.87 -4.35 -1.47
C MET A 75 -3.92 -5.09 -0.14
N CYS A 76 -4.16 -6.40 -0.18
CA CYS A 76 -3.83 -7.28 0.93
C CYS A 76 -2.51 -8.01 0.63
N ALA A 77 -1.53 -7.86 1.50
CA ALA A 77 -0.20 -8.40 1.28
C ALA A 77 0.42 -8.90 2.58
N VAL A 78 1.24 -9.94 2.46
CA VAL A 78 1.95 -10.54 3.61
C VAL A 78 3.17 -9.72 3.99
N PRO A 79 3.64 -9.74 5.25
CA PRO A 79 4.81 -8.95 5.70
C PRO A 79 6.04 -9.10 4.82
N ARG A 80 6.35 -10.34 4.41
CA ARG A 80 7.49 -10.67 3.54
C ARG A 80 7.48 -9.94 2.19
N PHE A 81 6.29 -9.61 1.67
CA PHE A 81 6.16 -8.83 0.45
C PHE A 81 6.70 -7.41 0.64
N TYR A 82 6.26 -6.73 1.71
CA TYR A 82 6.74 -5.39 2.07
C TYR A 82 8.23 -5.38 2.39
N GLU A 83 8.73 -6.39 3.11
CA GLU A 83 10.17 -6.56 3.38
C GLU A 83 10.98 -6.65 2.09
N LYS A 84 10.53 -7.46 1.11
CA LYS A 84 11.20 -7.61 -0.18
C LYS A 84 11.23 -6.29 -0.96
N ILE A 85 10.12 -5.55 -1.00
CA ILE A 85 10.07 -4.23 -1.64
C ILE A 85 11.04 -3.27 -0.94
N PHE A 86 10.98 -3.21 0.40
CA PHE A 86 11.84 -2.35 1.20
C PHE A 86 13.31 -2.63 0.93
N SER A 87 13.73 -3.90 0.96
CA SER A 87 15.11 -4.30 0.65
C SER A 87 15.51 -3.92 -0.78
N ALA A 88 14.65 -4.15 -1.77
CA ALA A 88 14.94 -3.81 -3.16
C ALA A 88 15.10 -2.29 -3.38
N VAL A 89 14.28 -1.47 -2.71
CA VAL A 89 14.42 -0.01 -2.72
C VAL A 89 15.73 0.41 -2.07
N HIS A 90 16.07 -0.12 -0.90
CA HIS A 90 17.31 0.22 -0.18
C HIS A 90 18.56 -0.19 -0.95
N GLU A 91 18.55 -1.36 -1.59
CA GLU A 91 19.67 -1.82 -2.42
C GLU A 91 19.87 -0.90 -3.63
N LYS A 92 18.78 -0.50 -4.30
CA LYS A 92 18.82 0.43 -5.42
C LYS A 92 19.39 1.80 -5.00
N VAL A 93 18.99 2.29 -3.82
CA VAL A 93 19.50 3.54 -3.26
C VAL A 93 20.98 3.40 -2.89
N ALA A 94 21.39 2.29 -2.26
CA ALA A 94 22.78 2.07 -1.86
C ALA A 94 23.76 2.10 -3.06
N ARG A 95 23.32 1.61 -4.22
CA ARG A 95 24.08 1.65 -5.48
C ARG A 95 24.06 3.01 -6.19
N ALA A 96 23.24 3.96 -5.75
CA ALA A 96 23.12 5.27 -6.38
C ALA A 96 24.26 6.23 -5.97
N PRO A 97 24.57 7.26 -6.80
CA PRO A 97 25.54 8.29 -6.44
C PRO A 97 25.19 8.99 -5.11
N TRP A 98 26.20 9.52 -4.43
CA TRP A 98 26.07 10.14 -3.10
C TRP A 98 24.95 11.20 -3.04
N LEU A 99 24.82 12.02 -4.09
CA LEU A 99 23.76 13.03 -4.20
C LEU A 99 22.36 12.42 -4.17
N ARG A 100 22.13 11.33 -4.91
CA ARG A 100 20.83 10.65 -4.97
C ARG A 100 20.52 9.95 -3.65
N ARG A 101 21.53 9.39 -2.97
CA ARG A 101 21.39 8.81 -1.63
C ARG A 101 21.00 9.86 -0.60
N ALA A 102 21.70 11.00 -0.58
CA ALA A 102 21.40 12.11 0.31
C ALA A 102 19.98 12.66 0.07
N LEU A 103 19.59 12.85 -1.18
CA LEU A 103 18.25 13.29 -1.55
C LEU A 103 17.16 12.31 -1.11
N PHE A 104 17.39 11.00 -1.29
CA PHE A 104 16.45 9.96 -0.85
C PHE A 104 16.26 10.00 0.68
N HIS A 105 17.35 9.99 1.45
CA HIS A 105 17.26 10.05 2.93
C HIS A 105 16.55 11.32 3.40
N TRP A 106 16.88 12.47 2.83
CA TRP A 106 16.21 13.73 3.13
C TRP A 106 14.70 13.66 2.86
N ALA A 107 14.31 13.07 1.71
CA ALA A 107 12.90 12.94 1.35
C ALA A 107 12.14 12.00 2.29
N ILE A 108 12.74 10.87 2.70
CA ILE A 108 12.13 9.94 3.68
C ILE A 108 11.92 10.63 5.03
N VAL A 109 12.92 11.36 5.54
CA VAL A 109 12.80 12.12 6.80
C VAL A 109 11.69 13.18 6.71
N CYS A 110 11.58 13.86 5.56
CA CYS A 110 10.49 14.81 5.33
C CYS A 110 9.11 14.11 5.33
N GLY A 111 8.99 12.95 4.68
CA GLY A 111 7.75 12.16 4.67
C GLY A 111 7.36 11.68 6.06
N GLU A 112 8.30 11.10 6.82
CA GLU A 112 8.09 10.62 8.18
C GLU A 112 7.64 11.75 9.11
N ARG A 113 8.31 12.90 9.06
CA ARG A 113 7.96 14.07 9.87
C ARG A 113 6.57 14.63 9.53
N LYS A 114 6.14 14.56 8.27
CA LYS A 114 4.78 14.93 7.88
C LYS A 114 3.77 13.95 8.46
N PHE A 115 3.98 12.65 8.25
CA PHE A 115 3.12 11.58 8.74
C PHE A 115 2.91 11.65 10.27
N LEU A 116 3.98 11.84 11.04
CA LEU A 116 3.90 11.96 12.50
C LEU A 116 3.13 13.21 12.96
N GLN A 117 3.24 14.33 12.24
CA GLN A 117 2.50 15.55 12.57
C GLN A 117 1.01 15.42 12.25
N GLU A 118 0.66 14.87 11.09
CA GLU A 118 -0.72 14.61 10.69
C GLU A 118 -1.40 13.64 11.67
N ARG A 119 -0.72 12.56 12.03
CA ARG A 119 -1.21 11.61 13.04
C ARG A 119 -1.40 12.24 14.42
N ALA A 120 -0.58 13.24 14.77
CA ALA A 120 -0.71 14.00 16.02
C ALA A 120 -1.69 15.17 15.92
N GLY A 121 -2.34 15.40 14.77
CA GLY A 121 -3.23 16.54 14.54
C GLY A 121 -2.54 17.90 14.59
N LYS A 122 -1.22 17.96 14.39
CA LYS A 122 -0.43 19.20 14.46
C LYS A 122 -0.28 19.82 13.07
N PRO A 123 -0.47 21.15 12.93
CA PRO A 123 -0.31 21.81 11.64
C PRO A 123 1.17 21.81 11.21
N LEU A 124 1.40 21.59 9.92
CA LEU A 124 2.72 21.68 9.30
C LEU A 124 3.10 23.15 9.14
N GLY A 125 4.32 23.54 9.52
CA GLY A 125 4.83 24.87 9.20
C GLY A 125 4.95 25.07 7.69
N LYS A 126 4.55 26.25 7.17
CA LYS A 126 4.53 26.54 5.71
C LYS A 126 5.84 26.26 4.98
N LEU A 127 6.98 26.53 5.64
CA LEU A 127 8.32 26.22 5.10
C LEU A 127 8.55 24.71 4.94
N PHE A 128 8.08 23.94 5.93
CA PHE A 128 8.19 22.49 5.91
C PHE A 128 7.25 21.88 4.87
N GLU A 129 6.05 22.44 4.70
CA GLU A 129 5.12 22.04 3.64
C GLU A 129 5.75 22.20 2.24
N LEU A 130 6.46 23.31 2.00
CA LEU A 130 7.20 23.49 0.75
C LEU A 130 8.30 22.44 0.59
N SER A 131 9.09 22.18 1.63
CA SER A 131 10.13 21.15 1.59
C SER A 131 9.56 19.75 1.30
N HIS A 132 8.39 19.43 1.88
CA HIS A 132 7.69 18.19 1.61
C HIS A 132 7.21 18.12 0.16
N ARG A 133 6.67 19.20 -0.41
CA ARG A 133 6.29 19.23 -1.85
C ARG A 133 7.47 18.94 -2.77
N TRP A 134 8.66 19.43 -2.43
CA TRP A 134 9.88 19.10 -3.18
C TRP A 134 10.32 17.65 -2.97
N ALA A 135 10.30 17.16 -1.74
CA ALA A 135 10.58 15.75 -1.44
C ALA A 135 9.63 14.81 -2.21
N ASP A 136 8.35 15.15 -2.25
CA ASP A 136 7.30 14.39 -2.92
C ASP A 136 7.51 14.34 -4.44
N LYS A 137 7.70 15.51 -5.06
CA LYS A 137 7.93 15.61 -6.51
C LYS A 137 9.23 14.93 -6.97
N LEU A 138 10.29 15.03 -6.17
CA LEU A 138 11.61 14.54 -6.56
C LEU A 138 11.78 13.04 -6.29
N VAL A 139 11.23 12.55 -5.17
CA VAL A 139 11.49 11.20 -4.66
C VAL A 139 10.19 10.45 -4.32
N LEU A 140 9.33 10.95 -3.42
CA LEU A 140 8.27 10.12 -2.82
C LEU A 140 7.22 9.67 -3.84
N SER A 141 6.84 10.52 -4.79
CA SER A 141 5.91 10.17 -5.89
C SER A 141 6.44 9.13 -6.88
N LYS A 142 7.73 8.78 -6.81
CA LYS A 142 8.39 7.82 -7.70
C LYS A 142 8.76 6.51 -7.00
N LEU A 143 8.48 6.41 -5.71
CA LEU A 143 8.58 5.17 -4.94
C LEU A 143 7.34 4.32 -5.18
#